data_AF-A0AA85AR13-F1
#
_entry.id   AF-A0AA85AR13-F1
#
_cell.length_a   1.000
_cell.length_b   1.000
_cell.length_c   1.000
_cell.angle_alpha   90.00
_cell.angle_beta   90.00
_cell.angle_gamma   90.00
#
_symmetry.space_group_name_H-M   'P 1'
#
loop_
_entity.id
_entity.type
_entity.pdbx_description
1 polymer ?
#
loop_
_entity_poly.entity_id
_entity_poly.type
_entity_poly.pdbx_seq_one_letter_code
_entity_poly.pdbx_strand_id
1 'polypeptide(L)'
;MSPIVHVVGPELPKVELSYFDGEPRGYWKFIRQFETYVASRVTDDSQRLLYLIHYCKGKAKAAIEGCVMMEASSGYKRAREILKRFFGQPHVIARETLEDLFSAANFEYIDGDQLSNLAIKMENCAMVLEQMNYTSDLNSLVTLERIVRLLPQPLQAQWADWVDKLTEDNREPTFDELTQFIASRARVACSRFGRLANRSRKGHNVKTNCHVQSEQGNSSTTKTKCSMCSYDHAIDKCPQFLALTVQDRWSHAKSKGICLS
;
A
#
# COMPACT_ATOMS: atom_id res chain seq x y z
N MET A 1 30.54 -52.18 -15.52
CA MET A 1 30.76 -50.73 -15.33
C MET A 1 29.47 -50.04 -15.73
N SER A 2 28.69 -49.55 -14.76
CA SER A 2 27.47 -48.78 -15.04
C SER A 2 27.84 -47.33 -15.33
N PRO A 3 27.22 -46.66 -16.32
CA PRO A 3 27.52 -45.26 -16.60
C PRO A 3 27.02 -44.36 -15.47
N ILE A 4 27.87 -43.45 -15.02
CA ILE A 4 27.50 -42.34 -14.14
C ILE A 4 26.69 -41.37 -14.98
N VAL A 5 25.38 -41.37 -14.80
CA VAL A 5 24.50 -40.36 -15.39
C VAL A 5 24.68 -39.09 -14.56
N HIS A 6 25.39 -38.10 -15.11
CA HIS A 6 25.36 -36.75 -14.57
C HIS A 6 23.94 -36.21 -14.73
N VAL A 7 23.18 -36.22 -13.64
CA VAL A 7 21.90 -35.52 -13.56
C VAL A 7 22.22 -34.03 -13.60
N VAL A 8 22.17 -33.44 -14.80
CA VAL A 8 22.18 -31.98 -14.96
C VAL A 8 20.82 -31.49 -14.46
N GLY A 9 20.82 -30.95 -13.23
CA GLY A 9 19.65 -30.26 -12.69
C GLY A 9 19.28 -29.07 -13.59
N PRO A 10 18.00 -28.65 -13.62
CA PRO A 10 17.59 -27.52 -14.44
C PRO A 10 18.43 -26.28 -14.13
N GLU A 11 19.00 -25.65 -15.15
CA GLU A 11 19.72 -24.38 -15.02
C GLU A 11 18.74 -23.30 -14.58
N LEU A 12 18.91 -22.82 -13.34
CA LEU A 12 18.15 -21.70 -12.81
C LEU A 12 18.58 -20.41 -13.53
N PRO A 13 17.66 -19.45 -13.75
CA PRO A 13 18.01 -18.13 -14.27
C PRO A 13 19.13 -17.50 -13.43
N LYS A 14 20.11 -16.87 -14.11
CA LYS A 14 21.19 -16.17 -13.41
C LYS A 14 20.61 -15.01 -12.61
N VAL A 15 20.80 -15.05 -11.30
CA VAL A 15 20.48 -13.91 -10.43
C VAL A 15 21.61 -12.91 -10.53
N GLU A 16 21.32 -11.71 -11.03
CA GLU A 16 22.30 -10.65 -11.18
C GLU A 16 22.43 -9.82 -9.89
N LEU A 17 23.68 -9.51 -9.53
CA LEU A 17 23.98 -8.58 -8.44
C LEU A 17 23.55 -7.16 -8.85
N SER A 18 22.80 -6.49 -7.96
CA SER A 18 22.36 -5.12 -8.21
C SER A 18 23.51 -4.12 -8.01
N TYR A 19 23.55 -3.08 -8.85
CA TYR A 19 24.49 -1.97 -8.69
C TYR A 19 24.12 -1.08 -7.49
N PHE A 20 25.13 -0.51 -6.83
CA PHE A 20 25.00 0.36 -5.67
C PHE A 20 25.51 1.77 -5.94
N ASP A 21 24.66 2.79 -5.79
CA ASP A 21 24.98 4.21 -6.02
C ASP A 21 25.49 4.97 -4.78
N GLY A 22 25.30 4.40 -3.59
CA GLY A 22 25.58 5.07 -2.32
C GLY A 22 24.33 5.43 -1.53
N GLU A 23 23.12 5.07 -2.00
CA GLU A 23 21.90 5.30 -1.22
C GLU A 23 21.86 4.41 0.03
N PRO A 24 21.71 4.96 1.26
CA PRO A 24 21.74 4.17 2.50
C PRO A 24 20.79 2.96 2.51
N ARG A 25 19.57 3.14 1.96
CA ARG A 25 18.54 2.08 1.84
C ARG A 25 19.02 0.84 1.08
N GLY A 26 19.93 1.02 0.11
CA GLY A 26 20.45 -0.07 -0.71
C GLY A 26 21.65 -0.79 -0.10
N TYR A 27 22.29 -0.20 0.92
CA TYR A 27 23.61 -0.64 1.40
C TYR A 27 23.61 -2.10 1.88
N TRP A 28 22.72 -2.46 2.80
CA TRP A 28 22.71 -3.81 3.38
C TRP A 28 22.40 -4.88 2.35
N LYS A 29 21.39 -4.64 1.52
CA LYS A 29 21.03 -5.54 0.42
C LYS A 29 22.22 -5.74 -0.52
N PHE A 30 22.89 -4.66 -0.91
CA PHE A 30 24.06 -4.71 -1.77
C PHE A 30 25.20 -5.52 -1.14
N ILE A 31 25.60 -5.22 0.10
CA ILE A 31 26.69 -5.94 0.77
C ILE A 31 26.37 -7.42 0.90
N ARG A 32 25.13 -7.79 1.29
CA ARG A 32 24.70 -9.19 1.39
C ARG A 32 24.79 -9.92 0.05
N GLN A 33 24.32 -9.29 -1.02
CA GLN A 33 24.39 -9.86 -2.35
C GLN A 33 25.85 -9.97 -2.83
N PHE A 34 26.67 -8.95 -2.60
CA PHE A 34 28.09 -8.96 -2.96
C PHE A 34 28.86 -10.07 -2.23
N GLU A 35 28.63 -10.24 -0.92
CA GLU A 35 29.22 -11.31 -0.14
C GLU A 35 28.81 -12.70 -0.68
N THR A 36 27.54 -12.85 -1.03
CA THR A 36 26.96 -14.11 -1.52
C THR A 36 27.47 -14.47 -2.92
N TYR A 37 27.50 -13.53 -3.85
CA TYR A 37 27.78 -13.81 -5.26
C TYR A 37 29.26 -13.65 -5.64
N VAL A 38 29.99 -12.77 -4.95
CA VAL A 38 31.38 -12.45 -5.29
C VAL A 38 32.33 -12.91 -4.20
N ALA A 39 32.18 -12.39 -2.97
CA ALA A 39 33.20 -12.62 -1.93
C ALA A 39 33.32 -14.09 -1.52
N SER A 40 32.23 -14.86 -1.57
CA SER A 40 32.21 -16.30 -1.28
C SER A 40 32.88 -17.16 -2.36
N ARG A 41 32.99 -16.66 -3.60
CA ARG A 41 33.45 -17.44 -4.78
C ARG A 41 34.82 -17.03 -5.29
N VAL A 42 35.19 -15.77 -5.10
CA VAL A 42 36.47 -15.20 -5.52
C VAL A 42 37.39 -15.19 -4.31
N THR A 43 38.57 -15.79 -4.38
CA THR A 43 39.54 -15.81 -3.26
C THR A 43 40.58 -14.71 -3.33
N ASP A 44 40.90 -14.23 -4.54
CA ASP A 44 41.84 -13.12 -4.76
C ASP A 44 41.21 -11.77 -4.40
N ASP A 45 41.83 -11.04 -3.48
CA ASP A 45 41.33 -9.75 -3.01
C ASP A 45 41.45 -8.66 -4.09
N SER A 46 42.38 -8.78 -5.04
CA SER A 46 42.48 -7.86 -6.18
C SER A 46 41.23 -7.94 -7.05
N GLN A 47 40.82 -9.16 -7.41
CA GLN A 47 39.58 -9.40 -8.15
C GLN A 47 38.34 -8.99 -7.35
N ARG A 48 38.26 -9.30 -6.05
CA ARG A 48 37.15 -8.85 -5.20
C ARG A 48 37.03 -7.33 -5.19
N LEU A 49 38.15 -6.61 -5.10
CA LEU A 49 38.17 -5.16 -5.17
C LEU A 49 37.67 -4.64 -6.53
N LEU A 50 38.14 -5.21 -7.63
CA LEU A 50 37.69 -4.82 -8.98
C LEU A 50 36.19 -5.06 -9.17
N TYR A 51 35.65 -6.19 -8.71
CA TYR A 51 34.21 -6.43 -8.71
C TYR A 51 33.45 -5.45 -7.81
N LEU A 52 33.97 -5.16 -6.61
CA LEU A 52 33.32 -4.21 -5.70
C LEU A 52 33.21 -2.82 -6.34
N ILE A 53 34.28 -2.36 -6.99
CA ILE A 53 34.30 -1.10 -7.75
C ILE A 53 33.35 -1.17 -8.95
N HIS A 54 33.32 -2.29 -9.68
CA HIS A 54 32.46 -2.48 -10.84
C HIS A 54 30.98 -2.36 -10.50
N TYR A 55 30.54 -2.99 -9.40
CA TYR A 55 29.15 -2.95 -8.97
C TYR A 55 28.78 -1.69 -8.17
N CYS A 56 29.74 -0.81 -7.90
CA CYS A 56 29.45 0.53 -7.41
C CYS A 56 29.26 1.50 -8.59
N LYS A 57 28.36 2.46 -8.43
CA LYS A 57 28.14 3.60 -9.35
C LYS A 57 28.08 4.91 -8.56
N GLY A 58 28.09 6.04 -9.26
CA GLY A 58 27.90 7.36 -8.65
C GLY A 58 28.83 7.63 -7.45
N LYS A 59 28.26 8.09 -6.34
CA LYS A 59 29.00 8.46 -5.12
C LYS A 59 29.71 7.26 -4.49
N ALA A 60 29.09 6.08 -4.51
CA ALA A 60 29.72 4.87 -3.98
C ALA A 60 31.00 4.52 -4.72
N LYS A 61 31.01 4.58 -6.06
CA LYS A 61 32.20 4.28 -6.86
C LYS A 61 33.32 5.28 -6.61
N ALA A 62 33.00 6.58 -6.68
CA ALA A 62 33.96 7.66 -6.44
C ALA A 62 34.62 7.55 -5.06
N ALA A 63 33.89 7.04 -4.05
CA ALA A 63 34.44 6.87 -2.71
C ALA A 63 35.53 5.79 -2.62
N ILE A 64 35.49 4.76 -3.47
CA ILE A 64 36.37 3.58 -3.33
C ILE A 64 37.30 3.32 -4.51
N GLU A 65 37.15 4.01 -5.64
CA GLU A 65 37.93 3.71 -6.85
C GLU A 65 39.45 3.87 -6.62
N GLY A 66 39.87 4.82 -5.79
CA GLY A 66 41.28 5.02 -5.44
C GLY A 66 41.91 3.88 -4.65
N CYS A 67 41.12 2.97 -4.06
CA CYS A 67 41.63 1.82 -3.33
C CYS A 67 42.42 0.85 -4.21
N VAL A 68 42.23 0.89 -5.55
CA VAL A 68 42.98 0.06 -6.51
C VAL A 68 44.48 0.36 -6.52
N MET A 69 44.91 1.52 -6.02
CA MET A 69 46.32 1.90 -5.93
C MET A 69 47.06 1.29 -4.74
N MET A 70 46.33 0.61 -3.83
CA MET A 70 46.90 -0.03 -2.63
C MET A 70 47.26 -1.49 -2.92
N GLU A 71 48.00 -2.11 -2.00
CA GLU A 71 48.15 -3.58 -1.97
C GLU A 71 46.76 -4.24 -1.90
N ALA A 72 46.59 -5.39 -2.56
CA ALA A 72 45.30 -6.01 -2.85
C ALA A 72 44.42 -6.22 -1.61
N SER A 73 44.94 -6.87 -0.57
CA SER A 73 44.15 -7.18 0.63
C SER A 73 43.80 -5.90 1.41
N SER A 74 44.78 -5.01 1.52
CA SER A 74 44.63 -3.70 2.17
C SER A 74 43.61 -2.82 1.44
N GLY A 75 43.65 -2.79 0.10
CA GLY A 75 42.76 -2.03 -0.76
C GLY A 75 41.33 -2.54 -0.69
N TYR A 76 41.11 -3.85 -0.77
CA TYR A 76 39.78 -4.45 -0.63
C TYR A 76 39.17 -4.17 0.75
N LYS A 77 39.95 -4.40 1.82
CA LYS A 77 39.51 -4.10 3.18
C LYS A 77 39.16 -2.62 3.33
N ARG A 78 40.02 -1.73 2.83
CA ARG A 78 39.80 -0.28 2.89
C ARG A 78 38.54 0.15 2.14
N ALA A 79 38.28 -0.40 0.95
CA ALA A 79 37.08 -0.10 0.18
C ALA A 79 35.81 -0.47 0.96
N ARG A 80 35.78 -1.66 1.59
CA ARG A 80 34.65 -2.09 2.42
C ARG A 80 34.44 -1.17 3.64
N GLU A 81 35.53 -0.77 4.29
CA GLU A 81 35.47 0.18 5.42
C GLU A 81 34.90 1.53 4.99
N ILE A 82 35.33 2.06 3.84
CA ILE A 82 34.82 3.31 3.28
C ILE A 82 33.33 3.20 2.98
N LEU A 83 32.88 2.14 2.29
CA LEU A 83 31.45 1.96 2.00
C LEU A 83 30.62 1.90 3.29
N LYS A 84 31.07 1.15 4.29
CA LYS A 84 30.40 1.07 5.59
C LYS A 84 30.37 2.44 6.28
N ARG A 85 31.49 3.16 6.28
CA ARG A 85 31.62 4.46 6.92
C ARG A 85 30.72 5.51 6.29
N PHE A 86 30.60 5.57 4.97
CA PHE A 86 29.86 6.64 4.30
C PHE A 86 28.40 6.30 4.01
N PHE A 87 28.07 5.02 3.81
CA PHE A 87 26.74 4.61 3.36
C PHE A 87 26.10 3.51 4.21
N GLY A 88 26.89 2.86 5.09
CA GLY A 88 26.47 1.71 5.89
C GLY A 88 26.22 1.99 7.36
N GLN A 89 25.96 3.25 7.73
CA GLN A 89 25.74 3.66 9.10
C GLN A 89 24.35 3.19 9.58
N PRO A 90 24.25 2.32 10.61
CA PRO A 90 22.97 1.71 11.00
C PRO A 90 21.89 2.75 11.36
N HIS A 91 22.25 3.78 12.11
CA HIS A 91 21.31 4.84 12.50
C HIS A 91 20.76 5.64 11.31
N VAL A 92 21.60 5.91 10.28
CA VAL A 92 21.13 6.58 9.07
C VAL A 92 20.16 5.68 8.32
N ILE A 93 20.52 4.41 8.12
CA ILE A 93 19.67 3.46 7.39
C ILE A 93 18.35 3.25 8.12
N ALA A 94 18.36 3.08 9.43
CA ALA A 94 17.16 2.92 10.24
C ALA A 94 16.22 4.12 10.08
N ARG A 95 16.75 5.34 10.21
CA ARG A 95 15.99 6.58 10.03
C ARG A 95 15.40 6.70 8.63
N GLU A 96 16.21 6.52 7.58
CA GLU A 96 15.74 6.62 6.19
C GLU A 96 14.68 5.54 5.86
N THR A 97 14.79 4.36 6.46
CA THR A 97 13.81 3.28 6.29
C THR A 97 12.48 3.62 6.96
N LEU A 98 12.51 4.18 8.18
CA LEU A 98 11.31 4.65 8.86
C LEU A 98 10.67 5.85 8.14
N GLU A 99 11.46 6.82 7.68
CA GLU A 99 10.92 7.96 6.93
C GLU A 99 10.29 7.53 5.59
N ASP A 100 10.86 6.55 4.88
CA ASP A 100 10.21 5.97 3.69
C ASP A 100 8.87 5.33 4.05
N LEU A 101 8.80 4.58 5.15
CA LEU A 101 7.56 3.99 5.66
C LEU A 101 6.50 5.06 5.93
N PHE A 102 6.87 6.16 6.59
CA PHE A 102 5.95 7.24 6.90
C PHE A 102 5.50 8.02 5.67
N SER A 103 6.38 8.21 4.69
CA SER A 103 6.06 8.92 3.43
C SER A 103 5.11 8.13 2.51
N ALA A 104 5.05 6.81 2.67
CA ALA A 104 4.29 5.92 1.80
C ALA A 104 2.77 5.99 2.01
N ALA A 105 2.32 6.61 3.11
CA ALA A 105 0.96 6.49 3.59
C ALA A 105 0.25 7.83 3.50
N ASN A 106 -0.56 7.99 2.45
CA ASN A 106 -1.59 9.01 2.41
C ASN A 106 -2.93 8.33 2.12
N PHE A 107 -3.68 8.06 3.19
CA PHE A 107 -4.95 7.36 3.11
C PHE A 107 -6.12 8.34 3.28
N GLU A 108 -6.77 8.72 2.19
CA GLU A 108 -8.04 9.44 2.27
C GLU A 108 -9.22 8.51 2.60
N TYR A 109 -9.11 7.23 2.24
CA TYR A 109 -10.13 6.22 2.48
C TYR A 109 -9.51 4.82 2.65
N ILE A 110 -10.33 3.84 3.06
CA ILE A 110 -9.90 2.44 3.20
C ILE A 110 -9.76 1.83 1.81
N ASP A 111 -8.52 1.67 1.36
CA ASP A 111 -8.16 1.00 0.11
C ASP A 111 -7.37 -0.28 0.39
N GLY A 112 -7.84 -1.41 -0.13
CA GLY A 112 -7.21 -2.71 0.12
C GLY A 112 -5.77 -2.77 -0.41
N ASP A 113 -5.53 -2.22 -1.60
CA ASP A 113 -4.20 -2.24 -2.22
C ASP A 113 -3.22 -1.33 -1.47
N GLN A 114 -3.66 -0.15 -1.02
CA GLN A 114 -2.82 0.75 -0.23
C GLN A 114 -2.47 0.14 1.14
N LEU A 115 -3.43 -0.53 1.80
CA LEU A 115 -3.18 -1.22 3.07
C LEU A 115 -2.23 -2.42 2.88
N SER A 116 -2.38 -3.17 1.79
CA SER A 116 -1.45 -4.26 1.45
C SER A 116 -0.03 -3.72 1.22
N ASN A 117 0.12 -2.63 0.47
CA ASN A 117 1.42 -2.00 0.26
C ASN A 117 2.05 -1.49 1.56
N LEU A 118 1.25 -0.91 2.46
CA LEU A 118 1.72 -0.49 3.77
C LEU A 118 2.18 -1.69 4.60
N ALA A 119 1.40 -2.78 4.67
CA ALA A 119 1.78 -3.98 5.40
C ALA A 119 3.12 -4.55 4.89
N ILE A 120 3.29 -4.67 3.57
CA ILE A 120 4.55 -5.12 2.95
C ILE A 120 5.71 -4.18 3.30
N LYS A 121 5.50 -2.86 3.30
CA LYS A 121 6.53 -1.90 3.70
C LYS A 121 6.89 -2.05 5.18
N MET A 122 5.91 -2.28 6.05
CA MET A 122 6.15 -2.52 7.48
C MET A 122 6.95 -3.79 7.71
N GLU A 123 6.60 -4.91 7.05
CA GLU A 123 7.38 -6.15 7.12
C GLU A 123 8.83 -5.95 6.68
N ASN A 124 9.04 -5.29 5.52
CA ASN A 124 10.40 -5.00 5.04
C ASN A 124 11.17 -4.06 5.98
N CYS A 125 10.49 -3.07 6.58
CA CYS A 125 11.08 -2.16 7.56
C CYS A 125 11.53 -2.93 8.81
N ALA A 126 10.67 -3.83 9.34
CA ALA A 126 11.00 -4.66 10.49
C ALA A 126 12.25 -5.52 10.22
N MET A 127 12.30 -6.22 9.08
CA MET A 127 13.46 -7.03 8.69
C MET A 127 14.77 -6.23 8.68
N VAL A 128 14.76 -5.01 8.16
CA VAL A 128 15.96 -4.17 8.07
C VAL A 128 16.39 -3.66 9.45
N LEU A 129 15.45 -3.17 10.26
CA LEU A 129 15.76 -2.59 11.57
C LEU A 129 16.13 -3.67 12.60
N GLU A 130 15.50 -4.84 12.58
CA GLU A 130 15.86 -6.00 13.42
C GLU A 130 17.30 -6.45 13.15
N GLN A 131 17.68 -6.58 11.88
CA GLN A 131 19.04 -6.94 11.48
C GLN A 131 20.10 -5.95 12.00
N MET A 132 19.70 -4.71 12.29
CA MET A 132 20.57 -3.66 12.81
C MET A 132 20.41 -3.42 14.33
N ASN A 133 19.63 -4.23 15.05
CA ASN A 133 19.30 -4.06 16.47
C ASN A 133 18.51 -2.77 16.81
N TYR A 134 17.66 -2.28 15.89
CA TYR A 134 16.77 -1.12 16.08
C TYR A 134 15.33 -1.53 16.43
N THR A 135 15.16 -2.65 17.14
CA THR A 135 13.83 -3.14 17.57
C THR A 135 13.15 -2.21 18.57
N SER A 136 13.93 -1.50 19.39
CA SER A 136 13.42 -0.46 20.29
C SER A 136 12.75 0.68 19.54
N ASP A 137 13.33 1.09 18.41
CA ASP A 137 12.82 2.20 17.60
C ASP A 137 11.51 1.81 16.90
N LEU A 138 11.44 0.56 16.40
CA LEU A 138 10.19 -0.02 15.87
C LEU A 138 9.07 0.00 16.91
N ASN A 139 9.36 -0.51 18.12
CA ASN A 139 8.38 -0.63 19.20
C ASN A 139 8.22 0.64 20.03
N SER A 140 8.83 1.76 19.62
CA SER A 140 8.64 3.03 20.32
C SER A 140 7.23 3.55 20.07
N LEU A 141 6.61 4.12 21.12
CA LEU A 141 5.28 4.72 21.02
C LEU A 141 5.21 5.78 19.91
N VAL A 142 6.27 6.56 19.74
CA VAL A 142 6.35 7.57 18.68
C VAL A 142 6.22 6.95 17.29
N THR A 143 6.91 5.83 17.02
CA THR A 143 6.81 5.11 15.74
C THR A 143 5.40 4.55 15.53
N LEU A 144 4.86 3.86 16.53
CA LEU A 144 3.53 3.24 16.44
C LEU A 144 2.44 4.29 16.24
N GLU A 145 2.43 5.34 17.06
CA GLU A 145 1.48 6.45 16.93
C GLU A 145 1.59 7.14 15.58
N ARG A 146 2.80 7.34 15.06
CA ARG A 146 2.99 7.97 13.74
C ARG A 146 2.36 7.12 12.66
N ILE A 147 2.51 5.80 12.69
CA ILE A 147 1.87 4.89 11.73
C ILE A 147 0.35 4.92 11.87
N VAL A 148 -0.16 4.83 13.10
CA VAL A 148 -1.61 4.86 13.36
C VAL A 148 -2.23 6.16 12.84
N ARG A 149 -1.58 7.31 13.06
CA ARG A 149 -2.04 8.61 12.55
C ARG A 149 -2.11 8.69 11.02
N LEU A 150 -1.34 7.87 10.29
CA LEU A 150 -1.42 7.79 8.82
C LEU A 150 -2.68 7.05 8.35
N LEU A 151 -3.27 6.20 9.18
CA LEU A 151 -4.46 5.43 8.83
C LEU A 151 -5.72 6.30 8.83
N PRO A 152 -6.76 5.97 8.04
CA PRO A 152 -8.07 6.62 8.15
C PRO A 152 -8.67 6.46 9.56
N GLN A 153 -9.39 7.46 10.04
CA GLN A 153 -10.02 7.47 11.37
C GLN A 153 -10.77 6.17 11.74
N PRO A 154 -11.54 5.51 10.85
CA PRO A 154 -12.20 4.25 11.19
C PRO A 154 -11.23 3.10 11.51
N LEU A 155 -10.03 3.10 10.93
CA LEU A 155 -8.99 2.12 11.25
C LEU A 155 -8.24 2.48 12.52
N GLN A 156 -8.09 3.76 12.84
CA GLN A 156 -7.53 4.20 14.13
C GLN A 156 -8.40 3.72 15.30
N ALA A 157 -9.73 3.86 15.18
CA ALA A 157 -10.67 3.35 16.18
C ALA A 157 -10.60 1.81 16.30
N GLN A 158 -10.60 1.10 15.17
CA GLN A 158 -10.45 -0.37 15.17
C GLN A 158 -9.12 -0.83 15.75
N TRP A 159 -8.05 -0.05 15.58
CA TRP A 159 -6.77 -0.33 16.22
C TRP A 159 -6.86 -0.16 17.74
N ALA A 160 -7.51 0.89 18.23
CA ALA A 160 -7.74 1.06 19.67
C ALA A 160 -8.52 -0.12 20.27
N ASP A 161 -9.60 -0.57 19.60
CA ASP A 161 -10.37 -1.75 20.02
C ASP A 161 -9.55 -3.06 19.97
N TRP A 162 -8.55 -3.13 19.08
CA TRP A 162 -7.66 -4.28 18.98
C TRP A 162 -6.63 -4.27 20.11
N VAL A 163 -6.03 -3.12 20.40
CA VAL A 163 -5.05 -2.95 21.48
C VAL A 163 -5.68 -3.26 22.82
N ASP A 164 -6.88 -2.74 23.11
CA ASP A 164 -7.62 -3.00 24.36
C ASP A 164 -7.74 -4.50 24.69
N LYS A 165 -7.94 -5.33 23.65
CA LYS A 165 -8.01 -6.80 23.78
C LYS A 165 -6.66 -7.50 23.88
N LEU A 166 -5.62 -6.88 23.35
CA LEU A 166 -4.30 -7.48 23.21
C LEU A 166 -3.40 -7.21 24.43
N THR A 167 -3.65 -6.10 25.11
CA THR A 167 -2.85 -5.60 26.23
C THR A 167 -3.58 -5.77 27.57
N GLU A 168 -4.22 -6.92 27.78
CA GLU A 168 -4.84 -7.28 29.06
C GLU A 168 -3.81 -7.32 30.21
N ASP A 169 -2.53 -7.45 29.88
CA ASP A 169 -1.36 -7.42 30.78
C ASP A 169 -0.78 -6.01 31.02
N ASN A 170 -1.46 -4.94 30.56
CA ASN A 170 -1.02 -3.54 30.67
C ASN A 170 0.32 -3.22 29.98
N ARG A 171 0.72 -3.98 28.96
CA ARG A 171 1.88 -3.63 28.12
C ARG A 171 1.48 -2.71 26.97
N GLU A 172 2.47 -2.12 26.31
CA GLU A 172 2.26 -1.42 25.04
C GLU A 172 2.20 -2.41 23.85
N PRO A 173 1.43 -2.10 22.79
CA PRO A 173 1.43 -2.91 21.58
C PRO A 173 2.79 -2.80 20.87
N THR A 174 3.10 -3.79 20.05
CA THR A 174 4.35 -3.88 19.29
C THR A 174 4.14 -3.50 17.82
N PHE A 175 5.25 -3.22 17.14
CA PHE A 175 5.27 -2.96 15.70
C PHE A 175 4.74 -4.14 14.88
N ASP A 176 5.09 -5.37 15.31
CA ASP A 176 4.62 -6.60 14.66
C ASP A 176 3.09 -6.73 14.78
N GLU A 177 2.53 -6.47 15.96
CA GLU A 177 1.08 -6.52 16.18
C GLU A 177 0.33 -5.48 15.34
N LEU A 178 0.89 -4.27 15.20
CA LEU A 178 0.34 -3.25 14.31
C LEU A 178 0.44 -3.68 12.83
N THR A 179 1.55 -4.33 12.45
CA THR A 179 1.73 -4.88 11.10
C THR A 179 0.69 -5.97 10.81
N GLN A 180 0.47 -6.89 11.74
CA GLN A 180 -0.55 -7.94 11.65
C GLN A 180 -1.97 -7.36 11.56
N PHE A 181 -2.26 -6.31 12.33
CA PHE A 181 -3.53 -5.58 12.25
C PHE A 181 -3.74 -5.01 10.84
N ILE A 182 -2.77 -4.26 10.31
CA ILE A 182 -2.87 -3.64 8.99
C ILE A 182 -3.01 -4.71 7.89
N ALA A 183 -2.21 -5.78 7.95
CA ALA A 183 -2.31 -6.91 7.03
C ALA A 183 -3.70 -7.60 7.10
N SER A 184 -4.26 -7.74 8.30
CA SER A 184 -5.62 -8.25 8.51
C SER A 184 -6.68 -7.34 7.87
N ARG A 185 -6.59 -6.02 8.09
CA ARG A 185 -7.49 -5.03 7.48
C ARG A 185 -7.37 -5.02 5.96
N ALA A 186 -6.16 -5.16 5.41
CA ALA A 186 -5.93 -5.28 3.98
C ALA A 186 -6.65 -6.50 3.39
N ARG A 187 -6.49 -7.68 4.00
CA ARG A 187 -7.21 -8.91 3.57
C ARG A 187 -8.72 -8.74 3.62
N VAL A 188 -9.24 -8.13 4.68
CA VAL A 188 -10.68 -7.85 4.81
C VAL A 188 -11.13 -6.91 3.69
N ALA A 189 -10.43 -5.80 3.45
CA ALA A 189 -10.76 -4.83 2.41
C ALA A 189 -10.74 -5.45 0.99
N CYS A 190 -9.79 -6.34 0.71
CA CYS A 190 -9.69 -7.07 -0.56
C CYS A 190 -10.73 -8.20 -0.72
N SER A 191 -11.34 -8.66 0.38
CA SER A 191 -12.35 -9.71 0.34
C SER A 191 -13.64 -9.26 -0.38
N ARG A 192 -14.48 -10.22 -0.78
CA ARG A 192 -15.79 -9.93 -1.38
C ARG A 192 -16.63 -9.03 -0.45
N PHE A 193 -16.66 -9.32 0.85
CA PHE A 193 -17.47 -8.59 1.82
C PHE A 193 -16.89 -7.23 2.19
N GLY A 194 -15.56 -7.10 2.28
CA GLY A 194 -14.93 -5.79 2.48
C GLY A 194 -15.14 -4.85 1.29
N ARG A 195 -15.10 -5.37 0.06
CA ARG A 195 -15.46 -4.58 -1.14
C ARG A 195 -16.92 -4.12 -1.13
N LEU A 196 -17.84 -4.91 -0.58
CA LEU A 196 -19.24 -4.48 -0.40
C LEU A 196 -19.35 -3.38 0.67
N ALA A 197 -18.64 -3.51 1.79
CA ALA A 197 -18.63 -2.52 2.86
C ALA A 197 -18.01 -1.18 2.42
N ASN A 198 -16.96 -1.21 1.60
CA ASN A 198 -16.24 0.00 1.14
C ASN A 198 -16.89 0.69 -0.08
N ARG A 199 -17.81 0.03 -0.79
CA ARG A 199 -18.50 0.57 -1.98
C ARG A 199 -19.32 1.84 -1.70
N SER A 200 -19.67 2.11 -0.44
CA SER A 200 -20.54 3.23 -0.07
C SER A 200 -19.90 4.63 -0.28
N ARG A 201 -18.59 4.73 -0.53
CA ARG A 201 -17.87 6.02 -0.56
C ARG A 201 -17.36 6.49 -1.92
N LYS A 202 -17.32 5.63 -2.95
CA LYS A 202 -17.09 6.07 -4.33
C LYS A 202 -18.46 6.31 -4.96
N GLY A 203 -18.83 7.58 -5.10
CA GLY A 203 -20.12 8.04 -5.61
C GLY A 203 -20.68 7.15 -6.72
N HIS A 204 -21.65 6.34 -6.33
CA HIS A 204 -22.68 5.88 -7.23
C HIS A 204 -23.97 6.52 -6.75
N ASN A 205 -24.30 7.62 -7.43
CA ASN A 205 -25.67 8.01 -7.72
C ASN A 205 -26.33 6.92 -8.60
N VAL A 206 -26.23 5.66 -8.17
CA VAL A 206 -26.93 4.53 -8.74
C VAL A 206 -28.06 4.30 -7.77
N LYS A 207 -29.22 4.85 -8.13
CA LYS A 207 -30.50 4.45 -7.57
C LYS A 207 -30.53 2.92 -7.59
N THR A 208 -30.31 2.30 -6.44
CA THR A 208 -30.59 0.88 -6.23
C THR A 208 -32.09 0.71 -6.30
N ASN A 209 -32.59 0.49 -7.52
CA ASN A 209 -33.93 -0.01 -7.73
C ASN A 209 -33.89 -1.47 -7.27
N CYS A 210 -34.39 -1.74 -6.08
CA CYS A 210 -34.74 -3.10 -5.66
C CYS A 210 -35.86 -3.58 -6.59
N HIS A 211 -35.48 -4.41 -7.56
CA HIS A 211 -36.43 -5.09 -8.44
C HIS A 211 -37.11 -6.21 -7.65
N VAL A 212 -38.24 -5.87 -7.01
CA VAL A 212 -39.30 -6.84 -6.77
C VAL A 212 -39.97 -7.05 -8.12
N GLN A 213 -39.99 -8.31 -8.57
CA GLN A 213 -40.59 -8.71 -9.84
C GLN A 213 -42.05 -8.23 -9.90
N SER A 214 -42.36 -7.41 -10.89
CA SER A 214 -43.67 -7.38 -11.52
C SER A 214 -43.44 -7.14 -13.00
N GLU A 215 -44.08 -7.98 -13.78
CA GLU A 215 -43.85 -8.18 -15.20
C GLU A 215 -44.28 -6.96 -16.03
N GLN A 216 -43.50 -6.74 -17.09
CA GLN A 216 -43.88 -6.13 -18.38
C GLN A 216 -44.23 -4.64 -18.40
N GLY A 217 -43.35 -3.88 -19.08
CA GLY A 217 -43.64 -2.51 -19.52
C GLY A 217 -42.43 -1.82 -20.12
N ASN A 218 -42.07 -2.18 -21.35
CA ASN A 218 -41.09 -1.48 -22.17
C ASN A 218 -41.57 -0.04 -22.45
N SER A 219 -40.74 1.01 -22.30
CA SER A 219 -40.65 2.16 -23.23
C SER A 219 -39.92 3.38 -22.62
N SER A 220 -38.80 3.73 -23.26
CA SER A 220 -38.48 5.05 -23.81
C SER A 220 -38.71 6.31 -22.97
N THR A 221 -37.63 7.09 -22.84
CA THR A 221 -37.61 8.51 -22.44
C THR A 221 -38.73 9.32 -23.09
N THR A 222 -39.78 9.65 -22.34
CA THR A 222 -40.77 10.65 -22.75
C THR A 222 -40.83 11.74 -21.68
N LYS A 223 -40.54 12.98 -22.09
CA LYS A 223 -40.73 14.17 -21.27
C LYS A 223 -42.22 14.23 -20.91
N THR A 224 -42.56 14.15 -19.63
CA THR A 224 -43.94 14.19 -19.16
C THR A 224 -44.49 15.62 -19.32
N LYS A 225 -45.38 15.79 -20.30
CA LYS A 225 -46.16 17.02 -20.48
C LYS A 225 -47.23 17.13 -19.39
N CYS A 226 -47.50 18.35 -18.94
CA CYS A 226 -48.52 18.66 -17.93
C CYS A 226 -49.89 18.11 -18.37
N SER A 227 -50.57 17.35 -17.51
CA SER A 227 -51.88 16.76 -17.82
C SER A 227 -53.03 17.77 -17.95
N MET A 228 -52.78 19.04 -17.63
CA MET A 228 -53.76 20.12 -17.72
C MET A 228 -53.55 21.02 -18.94
N CYS A 229 -52.33 21.49 -19.17
CA CYS A 229 -52.03 22.46 -20.23
C CYS A 229 -51.15 21.90 -21.36
N SER A 230 -50.70 20.65 -21.25
CA SER A 230 -49.87 19.93 -22.24
C SER A 230 -48.49 20.53 -22.53
N TYR A 231 -48.01 21.46 -21.71
CA TYR A 231 -46.65 22.02 -21.77
C TYR A 231 -45.64 21.22 -20.92
N ASP A 232 -44.34 21.41 -21.15
CA ASP A 232 -43.25 20.68 -20.49
C ASP A 232 -43.00 21.18 -19.05
N HIS A 233 -43.88 20.80 -18.12
CA HIS A 233 -43.70 20.94 -16.68
C HIS A 233 -44.61 19.95 -15.91
N ALA A 234 -44.27 19.70 -14.65
CA ALA A 234 -45.10 18.92 -13.74
C ALA A 234 -46.36 19.71 -13.31
N ILE A 235 -47.47 19.00 -13.07
CA ILE A 235 -48.79 19.62 -12.81
C ILE A 235 -48.82 20.53 -11.58
N ASP A 236 -47.99 20.25 -10.57
CA ASP A 236 -47.81 21.06 -9.35
C ASP A 236 -47.26 22.46 -9.64
N LYS A 237 -46.61 22.64 -10.79
CA LYS A 237 -46.09 23.92 -11.29
C LYS A 237 -46.95 24.54 -12.38
N CYS A 238 -48.12 23.97 -12.69
CA CYS A 238 -49.00 24.48 -13.73
C CYS A 238 -49.82 25.67 -13.23
N PRO A 239 -49.72 26.87 -13.85
CA PRO A 239 -50.49 28.04 -13.44
C PRO A 239 -52.01 27.82 -13.52
N GLN A 240 -52.47 27.06 -14.53
CA GLN A 240 -53.89 26.73 -14.66
C GLN A 240 -54.36 25.81 -13.52
N PHE A 241 -53.52 24.90 -13.03
CA PHE A 241 -53.86 23.99 -11.94
C PHE A 241 -53.87 24.74 -10.60
N LEU A 242 -52.92 25.66 -10.42
CA LEU A 242 -52.85 26.52 -9.25
C LEU A 242 -53.97 27.58 -9.21
N ALA A 243 -54.59 27.92 -10.35
CA ALA A 243 -55.74 28.81 -10.39
C ALA A 243 -57.06 28.13 -10.00
N LEU A 244 -57.13 26.79 -9.97
CA LEU A 244 -58.33 26.05 -9.59
C LEU A 244 -58.58 26.07 -8.09
N THR A 245 -59.87 25.97 -7.72
CA THR A 245 -60.28 25.73 -6.33
C THR A 245 -59.82 24.35 -5.85
N VAL A 246 -59.74 24.16 -4.53
CA VAL A 246 -59.33 22.87 -3.94
C VAL A 246 -60.23 21.72 -4.42
N GLN A 247 -61.54 21.97 -4.56
CA GLN A 247 -62.51 20.97 -5.05
C GLN A 247 -62.24 20.58 -6.51
N ASP A 248 -61.96 21.56 -7.37
CA ASP A 248 -61.69 21.31 -8.79
C ASP A 248 -60.33 20.62 -9.01
N ARG A 249 -59.33 20.94 -8.19
CA ARG A 249 -58.04 20.21 -8.19
C ARG A 249 -58.23 18.74 -7.83
N TRP A 250 -59.06 18.46 -6.84
CA TRP A 250 -59.39 17.09 -6.42
C TRP A 250 -60.12 16.32 -7.53
N SER A 251 -61.14 16.93 -8.13
CA SER A 251 -61.87 16.33 -9.27
C SER A 251 -60.94 16.08 -10.47
N HIS A 252 -60.02 17.00 -10.77
CA HIS A 252 -59.03 16.82 -11.84
C HIS A 252 -58.09 15.64 -11.55
N ALA A 253 -57.53 15.57 -10.33
CA ALA A 253 -56.66 14.47 -9.91
C ALA A 253 -57.36 13.10 -9.96
N LYS A 254 -58.64 13.05 -9.55
CA LYS A 254 -59.47 11.83 -9.60
C LYS A 254 -59.78 11.41 -11.04
N SER A 255 -60.11 12.36 -11.92
CA SER A 255 -60.40 12.08 -13.35
C SER A 255 -59.19 11.56 -14.13
N LYS A 256 -57.98 11.89 -13.70
CA LYS A 256 -56.71 11.49 -14.32
C LYS A 256 -56.04 10.30 -13.61
N GLY A 257 -56.67 9.72 -12.58
CA GLY A 257 -56.13 8.59 -11.82
C GLY A 257 -54.83 8.92 -11.06
N ILE A 258 -54.59 10.19 -10.75
CA ILE A 258 -53.36 10.69 -10.12
C ILE A 258 -53.36 10.44 -8.60
N CYS A 259 -54.53 10.20 -8.00
CA CYS A 259 -54.66 9.83 -6.59
C CYS A 259 -55.42 8.51 -6.44
N LEU A 260 -54.94 7.66 -5.53
CA LEU A 260 -55.63 6.46 -5.07
C LEU A 260 -56.89 6.87 -4.29
N SER A 261 -57.98 6.13 -4.49
CA SER A 261 -59.22 6.25 -3.72
C SER A 261 -58.99 6.06 -2.22
#